data_AF-M2BKI9-F1
#
_entry.id   AF-M2BKI9-F1
#
_cell.length_a   1.000
_cell.length_b   1.000
_cell.length_c   1.000
_cell.angle_alpha   90.00
_cell.angle_beta   90.00
_cell.angle_gamma   90.00
#
_symmetry.space_group_name_H-M   'P 1'
#
loop_
_entity.id
_entity.type
_entity.pdbx_description
1 polymer ?
#
loop_
_entity_poly.entity_id
_entity_poly.type
_entity_poly.pdbx_seq_one_letter_code
_entity_poly.pdbx_strand_id
1 'polypeptide(L)'
;MDYVFVKDMEGFVVKKLKSQVKFDEKIISEAEYKELSGDSYYEIHFGHGGKRPGAGRKQKLGSPLKFQIKVTEEEKEFISYAREHNFDYKKVMEQNRITGQ
;
A
#
# COMPACT_ATOMS: atom_id res chain seq x y z
N MET A 1 28.92 -12.72 -17.91
CA MET A 1 29.36 -11.56 -18.71
C MET A 1 30.00 -10.60 -17.74
N ASP A 2 31.31 -10.40 -17.86
CA ASP A 2 32.06 -9.62 -16.87
C ASP A 2 32.04 -8.14 -17.25
N TYR A 3 31.37 -7.35 -16.43
CA TYR A 3 31.28 -5.90 -16.57
C TYR A 3 32.34 -5.23 -15.72
N VAL A 4 32.87 -4.13 -16.24
CA VAL A 4 33.83 -3.28 -15.54
C VAL A 4 33.35 -1.83 -15.60
N PHE A 5 33.70 -1.08 -14.56
CA PHE A 5 33.45 0.35 -14.46
C PHE A 5 34.69 1.09 -14.92
N VAL A 6 34.51 2.08 -15.78
CA VAL A 6 35.62 2.74 -16.46
C VAL A 6 35.43 4.24 -16.43
N LYS A 7 36.54 4.95 -16.28
CA LYS A 7 36.64 6.41 -16.34
C LYS A 7 37.52 6.83 -17.52
N ASP A 8 37.00 7.72 -18.34
CA ASP A 8 37.70 8.30 -19.49
C ASP A 8 38.57 9.49 -19.05
N MET A 9 39.47 9.96 -19.93
CA MET A 9 40.35 11.11 -19.63
C MET A 9 39.60 12.41 -19.33
N GLU A 10 38.42 12.59 -19.93
CA GLU A 10 37.53 13.73 -19.71
C GLU A 10 36.71 13.62 -18.41
N GLY A 11 36.83 12.49 -17.70
CA GLY A 11 36.17 12.25 -16.42
C GLY A 11 34.79 11.59 -16.52
N PHE A 12 34.32 11.28 -17.73
CA PHE A 12 33.09 10.49 -17.92
C PHE A 12 33.26 9.07 -17.41
N VAL A 13 32.19 8.53 -16.82
CA VAL A 13 32.21 7.22 -16.17
C VAL A 13 31.12 6.33 -16.76
N VAL A 14 31.47 5.12 -17.20
CA VAL A 14 30.56 4.20 -17.90
C VAL A 14 30.77 2.75 -17.46
N LYS A 15 29.67 2.00 -17.31
CA LYS A 15 29.68 0.54 -17.14
C LYS A 15 29.67 -0.14 -18.52
N LYS A 16 30.71 -0.92 -18.84
CA LYS A 16 30.82 -1.65 -20.11
C LYS A 16 31.40 -3.04 -19.94
N LEU A 17 31.31 -3.86 -20.99
CA LEU A 17 31.90 -5.20 -21.00
C LEU A 17 33.42 -5.09 -21.03
N LYS A 18 34.11 -6.03 -20.37
CA LYS A 18 35.58 -6.06 -20.32
C LYS A 18 36.24 -6.08 -21.70
N SER A 19 35.58 -6.65 -22.71
CA SER A 19 36.07 -6.70 -24.10
C SER A 19 35.93 -5.38 -24.88
N GLN A 20 35.16 -4.42 -24.37
CA GLN A 20 34.86 -3.14 -25.04
C GLN A 20 35.63 -1.96 -24.42
N VAL A 21 36.53 -2.24 -23.47
CA VAL A 21 37.37 -1.22 -22.82
C VAL A 21 38.41 -0.73 -23.82
N LYS A 22 38.48 0.58 -24.03
CA LYS A 22 39.51 1.20 -24.87
C LYS A 22 40.83 1.30 -24.09
N PHE A 23 41.92 1.64 -24.77
CA PHE A 23 43.23 1.74 -24.12
C PHE A 23 43.33 2.97 -23.20
N ASP A 24 42.70 4.09 -23.56
CA ASP A 24 42.83 5.38 -22.85
C ASP A 24 41.94 5.49 -21.59
N GLU A 25 41.38 4.37 -21.19
CA GLU A 25 40.28 4.23 -20.26
C GLU A 25 40.75 3.53 -18.98
N LYS A 26 40.50 4.15 -17.82
CA LYS A 26 40.95 3.60 -16.52
C LYS A 26 39.83 2.81 -15.87
N ILE A 27 40.11 1.57 -15.50
CA ILE A 27 39.19 0.75 -14.70
C ILE A 27 39.16 1.31 -13.27
N ILE A 28 37.96 1.56 -12.78
CA ILE A 28 37.71 2.10 -11.44
C ILE A 28 36.86 1.14 -10.61
N SER A 29 36.76 1.40 -9.31
CA SER A 29 35.89 0.62 -8.42
C SER A 29 34.40 0.98 -8.60
N GLU A 30 33.51 0.08 -8.18
CA GLU A 30 32.06 0.35 -8.21
C GLU A 30 31.64 1.51 -7.28
N ALA A 31 32.34 1.69 -6.16
CA ALA A 31 32.07 2.78 -5.23
C ALA A 31 32.36 4.14 -5.88
N GLU A 32 33.54 4.28 -6.50
CA GLU A 32 33.91 5.49 -7.24
C GLU A 32 32.97 5.75 -8.42
N TYR A 33 32.50 4.69 -9.09
CA TYR A 33 31.49 4.79 -10.14
C TYR A 33 30.19 5.41 -9.63
N LYS A 34 29.66 4.95 -8.49
CA LYS A 34 28.38 5.42 -7.92
C LYS A 34 28.43 6.86 -7.43
N GLU A 35 29.59 7.31 -6.97
CA GLU A 35 29.81 8.71 -6.58
C GLU A 35 29.89 9.62 -7.81
N LEU A 36 30.66 9.22 -8.84
CA LEU A 36 30.88 10.05 -10.03
C LEU A 36 29.70 10.07 -11.00
N SER A 37 28.98 8.96 -11.16
CA SER A 37 27.79 8.85 -12.03
C SER A 37 26.61 9.67 -11.50
N GLY A 38 26.57 9.93 -10.19
CA GLY A 38 25.40 10.53 -9.55
C GLY A 38 24.23 9.56 -9.40
N ASP A 39 24.40 8.25 -9.66
CA ASP A 39 23.35 7.24 -9.50
C ASP A 39 22.80 7.24 -8.06
N SER A 40 23.68 7.41 -7.07
CA SER A 40 23.30 7.51 -5.66
C SER A 40 22.41 8.72 -5.37
N TYR A 41 22.73 9.88 -5.95
CA TYR A 41 21.92 11.08 -5.87
C TYR A 41 20.56 10.86 -6.55
N TYR A 42 20.55 10.22 -7.72
CA TYR A 42 19.30 9.98 -8.46
C TYR A 42 18.37 9.00 -7.76
N GLU A 43 18.88 7.92 -7.18
CA GLU A 43 18.09 6.96 -6.40
C GLU A 43 17.40 7.64 -5.20
N ILE A 44 18.13 8.52 -4.48
CA ILE A 44 17.60 9.24 -3.31
C ILE A 44 16.53 10.25 -3.72
N HIS A 45 16.77 11.02 -4.78
CA HIS A 45 15.93 12.16 -5.12
C HIS A 45 14.77 11.84 -6.07
N PHE A 46 14.90 10.79 -6.89
CA PHE A 46 13.97 10.51 -7.99
C PHE A 46 13.45 9.07 -8.00
N GLY A 47 13.80 8.24 -7.00
CA GLY A 47 13.46 6.81 -6.98
C GLY A 47 11.96 6.50 -7.05
N HIS A 48 11.10 7.29 -6.39
CA HIS A 48 9.66 7.04 -6.37
C HIS A 48 8.82 8.31 -6.26
N GLY A 49 7.91 8.53 -7.21
CA GLY A 49 6.86 9.53 -7.09
C GLY A 49 6.00 9.23 -5.86
N GLY A 50 6.07 10.12 -4.86
CA GLY A 50 5.38 9.92 -3.58
C GLY A 50 3.88 9.75 -3.77
N LYS A 51 3.32 8.73 -3.11
CA LYS A 51 1.87 8.56 -3.03
C LYS A 51 1.32 9.58 -2.02
N ARG A 52 0.66 10.63 -2.51
CA ARG A 52 0.01 11.62 -1.62
C ARG A 52 -0.96 10.92 -0.64
N PRO A 53 -1.07 11.38 0.62
CA PRO A 53 -2.09 10.89 1.54
C PRO A 53 -3.48 11.02 0.90
N GLY A 54 -4.21 9.91 0.83
CA GLY A 54 -5.51 9.84 0.15
C GLY A 54 -5.49 9.41 -1.33
N ALA A 55 -4.34 9.04 -1.90
CA ALA A 55 -4.30 8.43 -3.22
C ALA A 55 -4.80 6.97 -3.20
N GLY A 56 -5.65 6.60 -4.16
CA GLY A 56 -6.27 5.28 -4.28
C GLY A 56 -7.79 5.31 -4.08
N ARG A 57 -8.45 4.15 -4.15
CA ARG A 57 -9.88 4.03 -3.80
C ARG A 57 -10.07 4.30 -2.31
N LYS A 58 -11.07 5.12 -1.95
CA LYS A 58 -11.47 5.32 -0.55
C LYS A 58 -11.70 3.94 0.09
N GLN A 59 -10.98 3.65 1.18
CA GLN A 59 -11.31 2.50 2.00
C GLN A 59 -12.75 2.70 2.50
N LYS A 60 -13.59 1.67 2.34
CA LYS A 60 -14.87 1.64 3.03
C LYS A 60 -14.50 1.69 4.52
N LEU A 61 -14.83 2.79 5.20
CA LEU A 61 -14.62 2.90 6.64
C LEU A 61 -15.11 1.59 7.28
N GLY A 62 -14.33 1.03 8.20
CA GLY A 62 -14.68 -0.22 8.90
C GLY A 62 -15.99 -0.15 9.69
N SER A 63 -16.63 1.01 9.73
CA SER A 63 -18.02 1.17 10.16
C SER A 63 -18.97 1.02 8.96
N PRO A 64 -19.80 -0.04 8.91
CA PRO A 64 -20.91 -0.08 7.96
C PRO A 64 -21.80 1.16 8.14
N LEU A 65 -22.42 1.62 7.05
CA LEU A 65 -23.45 2.66 7.13
C LEU A 65 -24.44 2.28 8.24
N LYS A 66 -24.68 3.21 9.17
CA LYS A 66 -25.69 3.02 10.22
C LYS A 66 -27.05 2.87 9.53
N PHE A 67 -27.57 1.64 9.46
CA PHE A 67 -28.92 1.41 8.94
C PHE A 67 -29.92 2.04 9.91
N GLN A 68 -30.64 3.06 9.45
CA GLN A 68 -31.75 3.64 10.20
C GLN A 68 -33.04 2.96 9.73
N ILE A 69 -33.69 2.24 10.65
CA ILE A 69 -35.01 1.64 10.43
C ILE A 69 -36.04 2.63 10.96
N LYS A 70 -37.08 2.91 10.17
CA LYS A 70 -38.27 3.65 10.65
C LYS A 70 -39.17 2.65 11.36
N VAL A 71 -39.50 2.94 12.62
CA VAL A 71 -40.37 2.14 13.50
C VAL A 71 -41.44 3.05 14.09
N THR A 72 -42.56 2.49 14.50
CA THR A 72 -43.59 3.21 15.27
C THR A 72 -43.10 3.53 16.68
N GLU A 73 -43.83 4.37 17.42
CA GLU A 73 -43.48 4.70 18.81
C GLU A 73 -43.53 3.46 19.72
N GLU A 74 -44.57 2.65 19.58
CA GLU A 74 -44.75 1.40 20.34
C GLU A 74 -43.61 0.39 20.08
N GLU A 75 -43.22 0.21 18.81
CA GLU A 75 -42.10 -0.66 18.43
C GLU A 75 -40.77 -0.16 19.01
N LYS A 76 -40.58 1.17 19.05
CA LYS A 76 -39.39 1.79 19.61
C LYS A 76 -39.28 1.57 21.12
N GLU A 77 -40.38 1.69 21.84
CA GLU A 77 -40.45 1.39 23.27
C GLU A 77 -40.15 -0.10 23.53
N PHE A 78 -40.76 -0.98 22.75
CA PHE A 78 -40.50 -2.42 22.84
C PHE A 78 -39.02 -2.77 22.59
N ILE A 79 -38.41 -2.23 21.54
CA ILE A 79 -36.98 -2.46 21.24
C ILE A 79 -36.09 -1.96 22.39
N SER A 80 -36.46 -0.85 23.03
CA SER A 80 -35.71 -0.28 24.15
C SER A 80 -35.79 -1.21 25.37
N TYR A 81 -37.00 -1.61 25.74
CA TYR A 81 -37.24 -2.60 26.80
C TYR A 81 -36.48 -3.91 26.56
N ALA A 82 -36.59 -4.47 25.36
CA ALA A 82 -35.97 -5.75 25.03
C ALA A 82 -34.42 -5.68 25.04
N ARG A 83 -33.82 -4.51 24.79
CA ARG A 83 -32.37 -4.30 24.97
C ARG A 83 -31.96 -4.24 26.44
N GLU A 84 -32.73 -3.56 27.28
CA GLU A 84 -32.46 -3.45 28.72
C GLU A 84 -32.59 -4.79 29.44
N HIS A 85 -33.49 -5.66 28.96
CA HIS A 85 -33.72 -6.98 29.54
C HIS A 85 -32.94 -8.11 28.85
N ASN A 86 -31.93 -7.79 28.03
CA ASN A 86 -31.08 -8.76 27.32
C ASN A 86 -31.88 -9.84 26.54
N PHE A 87 -32.96 -9.43 25.88
CA PHE A 87 -33.82 -10.35 25.14
C PHE A 87 -33.08 -10.98 23.95
N ASP A 88 -33.09 -12.31 23.84
CA ASP A 88 -32.45 -13.02 22.73
C ASP A 88 -33.40 -13.12 21.53
N TYR A 89 -33.34 -12.11 20.68
CA TYR A 89 -34.13 -12.03 19.45
C TYR A 89 -33.91 -13.23 18.52
N LYS A 90 -32.72 -13.83 18.48
CA LYS A 90 -32.44 -14.94 17.55
C LYS A 90 -33.23 -16.17 17.95
N LYS A 91 -33.19 -16.51 19.23
CA LYS A 91 -33.90 -17.67 19.77
C LYS A 91 -35.42 -17.59 19.52
N VAL A 92 -36.01 -16.41 19.74
CA VAL A 92 -37.45 -16.18 19.53
C VAL A 92 -37.82 -16.26 18.05
N MET A 93 -37.02 -15.65 17.17
CA MET A 93 -37.29 -15.67 15.73
C MET A 93 -37.07 -17.05 15.12
N GLU A 94 -36.13 -17.86 15.64
CA GLU A 94 -35.93 -19.25 15.24
C GLU A 94 -37.10 -20.14 15.67
N GLN A 95 -37.62 -19.98 16.89
CA GLN A 95 -38.77 -20.72 17.39
C GLN A 95 -40.03 -20.47 16.54
N ASN A 96 -40.24 -19.22 16.10
CA ASN A 96 -41.35 -18.85 15.22
C ASN A 96 -41.24 -19.40 13.78
N ARG A 97 -40.01 -19.65 13.30
CA ARG A 97 -39.79 -20.29 11.99
C ARG A 97 -40.11 -21.78 12.00
N ILE A 98 -40.03 -22.41 13.17
CA ILE A 98 -40.32 -23.84 13.37
C ILE A 98 -41.82 -24.07 13.57
N THR A 99 -42.53 -23.16 14.24
CA THR A 99 -43.98 -23.27 14.51
C THR A 99 -44.87 -22.78 13.37
N GLY A 100 -44.31 -22.08 12.39
CA GLY A 100 -45.02 -21.61 11.19
C GLY A 100 -44.90 -22.53 9.96
N GLN A 101 -44.37 -23.75 10.12
CA GLN A 101 -44.36 -24.81 9.11
C GLN A 101 -45.42 -25.87 9.39
#